data_AF-A0A162BPC6-F1
#
_entry.id   AF-A0A162BPC6-F1
#
_cell.length_a   1.000
_cell.length_b   1.000
_cell.length_c   1.000
_cell.angle_alpha   90.00
_cell.angle_beta   90.00
_cell.angle_gamma   90.00
#
_symmetry.space_group_name_H-M   'P 1'
#
loop_
_entity.id
_entity.type
_entity.pdbx_description
1 polymer ?
#
loop_
_entity_poly.entity_id
_entity_poly.type
_entity_poly.pdbx_seq_one_letter_code
_entity_poly.pdbx_strand_id
1 'polypeptide(L)' 'GNINGIQFDRQDFFGKGGSDSVQSGTFNGQRVAIKRIELTKGTDQSFGNEFETLQQLEHPNVVRLL' A
#
# COMPACT_ATOMS: atom_id res chain seq x y z
N GLY A 1 14.71 0.35 -3.16
CA GLY A 1 14.84 -1.00 -2.56
C GLY A 1 14.23 -2.03 -3.49
N ASN A 2 14.65 -3.28 -3.42
CA ASN A 2 14.07 -4.38 -4.20
C ASN A 2 13.74 -5.56 -3.26
N ILE A 3 12.46 -5.96 -3.21
CA ILE A 3 11.99 -7.13 -2.47
C ILE A 3 10.92 -7.84 -3.31
N ASN A 4 11.05 -9.14 -3.56
CA ASN A 4 10.04 -9.96 -4.25
C ASN A 4 9.43 -9.33 -5.52
N GLY A 5 10.23 -8.63 -6.34
CA GLY A 5 9.77 -7.98 -7.57
C GLY A 5 9.18 -6.57 -7.38
N ILE A 6 9.14 -6.05 -6.15
CA ILE A 6 8.76 -4.68 -5.81
C ILE A 6 10.01 -3.79 -5.87
N GLN A 7 10.00 -2.78 -6.73
CA GLN A 7 11.02 -1.72 -6.77
C GLN A 7 10.40 -0.39 -6.33
N PHE A 8 11.10 0.34 -5.47
CA PHE A 8 10.60 1.61 -4.92
C PHE A 8 11.75 2.50 -4.45
N ASP A 9 11.54 3.81 -4.50
CA ASP A 9 12.41 4.78 -3.83
C ASP A 9 11.83 5.15 -2.46
N ARG A 10 12.63 4.96 -1.42
CA ARG A 10 12.23 5.30 -0.05
C ARG A 10 12.11 6.79 0.18
N GLN A 11 12.54 7.64 -0.74
CA GLN A 11 12.43 9.10 -0.61
C GLN A 11 11.26 9.68 -1.41
N ASP A 12 10.59 8.85 -2.23
CA ASP A 12 9.52 9.26 -3.13
C ASP A 12 8.12 9.03 -2.51
N PHE A 13 7.85 9.73 -1.42
CA PHE A 13 6.56 9.66 -0.73
C PHE A 13 5.56 10.64 -1.35
N PHE A 14 4.37 10.15 -1.70
CA PHE A 14 3.27 10.99 -2.17
C PHE A 14 2.34 11.47 -1.06
N GLY A 15 2.33 10.77 0.08
CA GLY A 15 1.46 11.10 1.20
C GLY A 15 1.83 10.30 2.45
N LYS A 16 1.59 10.92 3.60
CA LYS A 16 1.76 10.32 4.93
C LYS A 16 0.46 10.46 5.71
N GLY A 17 -0.12 9.35 6.15
CA GLY A 17 -1.21 9.32 7.11
C GLY A 17 -0.69 9.17 8.55
N GLY A 18 -1.57 8.79 9.48
CA GLY A 18 -1.20 8.65 10.89
C GLY A 18 -0.09 7.63 11.13
N SER A 19 -0.29 6.39 10.67
CA SER A 19 0.65 5.27 10.84
C SER A 19 1.04 4.62 9.50
N ASP A 20 0.82 5.32 8.38
CA ASP A 20 1.07 4.80 7.04
C ASP A 20 1.71 5.85 6.11
N SER A 21 2.35 5.35 5.06
CA SER A 21 2.91 6.16 3.98
C SER A 21 2.66 5.50 2.63
N VAL A 22 2.44 6.33 1.60
CA VAL A 22 2.26 5.86 0.22
C VAL A 22 3.41 6.38 -0.63
N GLN A 23 4.03 5.47 -1.38
CA GLN A 23 5.15 5.74 -2.28
C GLN A 23 4.87 5.23 -3.69
N SER A 24 5.55 5.79 -4.68
CA SER A 24 5.60 5.24 -6.03
C SER A 24 6.45 3.97 -6.07
N GLY A 25 6.11 3.05 -6.96
CA GLY A 25 6.99 1.94 -7.27
C GLY A 25 6.56 1.16 -8.49
N THR A 26 7.26 0.05 -8.71
CA THR A 26 6.89 -0.96 -9.69
C THR A 26 6.81 -2.34 -9.02
N PHE A 27 5.83 -3.15 -9.43
CA PHE A 27 5.74 -4.57 -9.08
C PHE A 27 5.79 -5.36 -10.37
N ASN A 28 6.84 -6.17 -10.56
CA ASN A 28 7.08 -6.94 -11.79
C ASN A 28 6.99 -6.08 -13.08
N GLY A 29 7.48 -4.83 -13.01
CA GLY A 29 7.46 -3.89 -14.13
C GLY A 29 6.16 -3.09 -14.29
N GLN A 30 5.09 -3.43 -13.57
CA GLN A 30 3.86 -2.64 -13.54
C GLN A 30 3.98 -1.49 -12.53
N ARG A 31 3.61 -0.26 -12.90
CA ARG A 31 3.57 0.88 -11.97
C ARG A 31 2.48 0.69 -10.92
N VAL A 32 2.82 0.93 -9.66
CA VAL A 32 1.94 0.72 -8.50
C VAL A 32 2.12 1.83 -7.46
N ALA A 33 1.12 1.98 -6.58
CA ALA A 33 1.26 2.69 -5.32
C ALA A 33 1.55 1.67 -4.21
N ILE A 34 2.56 1.94 -3.38
CA ILE A 34 2.97 1.06 -2.29
C ILE A 34 2.59 1.71 -0.98
N LYS A 35 1.59 1.14 -0.29
CA LYS A 35 1.23 1.55 1.07
C LYS A 35 2.09 0.79 2.08
N ARG A 36 2.89 1.51 2.86
CA ARG A 36 3.70 0.97 3.95
C ARG A 36 3.06 1.36 5.27
N ILE A 37 2.91 0.39 6.15
CA ILE A 37 2.22 0.54 7.42
C ILE A 37 3.22 0.31 8.54
N GLU A 38 3.28 1.24 9.49
CA GLU A 38 4.08 1.10 10.70
C GLU A 38 3.29 0.34 11.75
N LEU A 39 3.86 -0.77 12.24
CA LEU A 39 3.23 -1.62 13.25
C LEU A 39 3.28 -0.95 14.61
N THR A 40 2.10 -0.56 15.10
CA THR A 40 1.87 0.03 16.43
C THR A 40 0.70 -0.68 17.10
N LYS A 41 0.43 -0.41 18.38
CA LYS A 41 -0.75 -0.98 19.06
C LYS A 41 -2.03 -0.52 18.35
N GLY A 42 -2.79 -1.48 17.81
CA GLY A 42 -4.03 -1.21 17.06
C GLY A 42 -3.86 -1.18 15.53
N THR A 43 -2.62 -1.16 15.02
CA THR A 43 -2.36 -1.18 13.57
C THR A 43 -2.96 -2.43 12.91
N ASP A 44 -2.78 -3.62 13.50
CA ASP A 44 -3.24 -4.89 12.91
C ASP A 44 -4.75 -4.90 12.64
N GLN A 45 -5.55 -4.35 13.57
CA GLN A 45 -7.00 -4.26 13.40
C GLN A 45 -7.37 -3.25 12.30
N SER A 46 -6.76 -2.06 12.30
CA SER A 46 -7.02 -1.05 11.27
C SER A 46 -6.60 -1.51 9.88
N PHE A 47 -5.47 -2.22 9.77
CA PHE A 47 -4.97 -2.81 8.54
C PHE A 47 -5.91 -3.92 8.05
N GLY A 48 -6.33 -4.82 8.93
CA GLY A 48 -7.30 -5.87 8.60
C GLY A 48 -8.59 -5.31 8.02
N ASN A 49 -9.17 -4.30 8.66
CA ASN A 49 -10.40 -3.66 8.19
C ASN A 49 -10.25 -3.05 6.79
N GLU A 50 -9.15 -2.33 6.53
CA GLU A 50 -8.89 -1.72 5.22
C GLU A 50 -8.66 -2.79 4.15
N PHE A 51 -7.89 -3.82 4.48
CA PHE A 51 -7.59 -4.93 3.59
C PHE A 51 -8.84 -5.74 3.22
N GLU A 52 -9.70 -6.06 4.20
CA GLU A 52 -10.99 -6.74 3.96
C GLU A 52 -11.94 -5.89 3.12
N THR A 53 -11.99 -4.58 3.37
CA THR A 53 -12.83 -3.66 2.61
C THR A 53 -12.39 -3.60 1.15
N LEU A 54 -11.09 -3.43 0.89
CA LEU A 54 -10.56 -3.35 -0.47
C LEU A 54 -10.65 -4.68 -1.22
N GLN A 55 -10.55 -5.82 -0.54
CA GLN A 55 -10.76 -7.13 -1.15
C GLN A 55 -12.20 -7.35 -1.64
N GLN A 56 -13.18 -6.75 -0.98
CA GLN A 56 -14.60 -6.90 -1.33
C GLN A 56 -15.06 -5.92 -2.42
N LEU A 57 -14.22 -4.92 -2.76
CA LEU A 57 -14.58 -3.88 -3.72
C LEU A 57 -13.93 -4.13 -5.08
N GLU A 58 -14.74 -4.57 -6.03
CA GLU A 58 -14.35 -4.65 -7.44
C GLU A 58 -15.21 -3.69 -8.26
N HIS A 59 -14.68 -2.49 -8.51
CA HIS A 59 -15.37 -1.45 -9.26
C HIS A 59 -14.35 -0.62 -10.06
N PRO A 60 -14.65 -0.17 -11.30
CA PRO A 60 -13.71 0.56 -12.16
C PRO A 60 -13.15 1.86 -11.56
N ASN A 61 -13.86 2.43 -10.57
CA ASN A 61 -13.46 3.68 -9.90
C ASN A 61 -12.88 3.46 -8.49
N VAL A 62 -12.59 2.22 -8.10
CA VAL A 62 -11.99 1.88 -6.80
C VAL A 62 -10.63 1.24 -7.02
N VAL A 63 -9.67 1.58 -6.16
CA VAL A 63 -8.31 1.03 -6.26
C VAL A 63 -8.33 -0.47 -5.97
N ARG A 64 -7.59 -1.25 -6.77
CA ARG A 64 -7.51 -2.71 -6.64
C ARG A 64 -6.21 -3.10 -5.94
N LEU A 65 -6.30 -4.06 -5.00
CA LEU A 65 -5.13 -4.74 -4.44
C LEU A 65 -4.51 -5.69 -5.48
N LEU A 66 -3.17 -5.73 -5.52
CA LEU A 66 -2.38 -6.55 -6.46
C LEU A 66 -1.79 -7.76 -5.77
#